data_AF-A0A2H0CG51-F1
#
_entry.id   AF-A0A2H0CG51-F1
#
_cell.length_a   1.000
_cell.length_b   1.000
_cell.length_c   1.000
_cell.angle_alpha   90.00
_cell.angle_beta   90.00
_cell.angle_gamma   90.00
#
_symmetry.space_group_name_H-M   'P 1'
#
loop_
_entity.id
_entity.type
_entity.pdbx_description
1 polymer ?
#
loop_
_entity_poly.entity_id
_entity_poly.type
_entity_poly.pdbx_seq_one_letter_code
_entity_poly.pdbx_strand_id
1 'polypeptide(L)'
;MDNKKLAPKKLFSPFSVFALIVFSSVIISNFYFFYFKKDYEFIVESFCDSTLEQCFERDCTNPDDCPANGFSTFKRYSLNANDFQYCENEDCTLACESEQIECEQIECEPDPEFGENCTSPVSESESISEEVVEEE
;
A
#
# COMPACT_ATOMS: atom_id res chain seq x y z
N MET A 1 71.52 7.02 5.76
CA MET A 1 70.21 6.54 6.26
C MET A 1 69.30 7.76 6.36
N ASP A 2 68.56 8.06 5.29
CA ASP A 2 67.72 9.25 5.22
C ASP A 2 66.39 9.01 5.94
N ASN A 3 66.25 9.61 7.11
CA ASN A 3 64.98 9.68 7.84
C ASN A 3 64.08 10.73 7.15
N LYS A 4 63.34 10.33 6.12
CA LYS A 4 62.25 11.16 5.58
C LYS A 4 61.11 11.19 6.59
N LYS A 5 60.99 12.29 7.34
CA LYS A 5 59.78 12.66 8.07
C LYS A 5 58.62 12.76 7.07
N LEU A 6 57.71 11.78 7.06
CA LEU A 6 56.42 11.93 6.41
C LEU A 6 55.60 12.96 7.20
N ALA A 7 55.39 14.14 6.63
CA ALA A 7 54.43 15.09 7.16
C ALA A 7 53.00 14.53 7.03
N PRO A 8 52.11 14.75 8.02
CA PRO A 8 50.74 14.27 7.94
C PRO A 8 50.02 14.96 6.77
N LYS A 9 49.51 14.16 5.83
CA LYS A 9 48.66 14.67 4.75
C LYS A 9 47.45 15.34 5.40
N LYS A 10 47.21 16.63 5.09
CA LYS A 10 46.01 17.35 5.53
C LYS A 10 44.79 16.61 5.00
N LEU A 11 44.17 15.83 5.87
CA LEU A 11 43.19 14.80 5.51
C LEU A 11 41.83 15.40 5.10
N PHE A 12 41.57 16.67 5.38
CA PHE A 12 40.28 17.31 5.09
C PHE A 12 40.46 18.72 4.56
N SER A 13 40.18 18.90 3.27
CA SER A 13 39.92 20.22 2.68
C SER A 13 38.60 20.77 3.23
N PRO A 14 38.46 22.07 3.52
CA PRO A 14 37.19 22.66 3.95
C PRO A 14 36.04 22.35 2.98
N PHE A 15 36.34 22.24 1.68
CA PHE A 15 35.37 21.83 0.66
C PHE A 15 34.87 20.39 0.89
N SER A 16 35.76 19.47 1.29
CA SER A 16 35.38 18.09 1.58
C SER A 16 34.53 17.98 2.85
N VAL A 17 34.80 18.80 3.86
CA VAL A 17 33.97 18.86 5.09
C VAL A 17 32.60 19.43 4.77
N PHE A 18 32.53 20.50 3.99
CA PHE A 18 31.25 21.08 3.55
C PHE A 18 30.41 20.09 2.75
N ALA A 19 31.02 19.39 1.78
CA ALA A 19 30.34 18.36 1.00
C ALA A 19 29.79 17.22 1.89
N LEU A 20 30.54 16.77 2.89
CA LEU A 20 30.09 15.77 3.85
C LEU A 20 28.90 16.23 4.69
N ILE A 21 28.90 17.49 5.13
CA ILE A 21 27.79 18.06 5.92
C ILE A 21 26.52 18.11 5.07
N VAL A 22 26.60 18.63 3.84
CA VAL A 22 25.44 18.71 2.94
C VAL A 22 24.92 17.31 2.59
N PHE A 23 25.82 16.38 2.29
CA PHE A 23 25.42 15.00 2.01
C PHE A 23 24.71 14.36 3.21
N SER A 24 25.27 14.53 4.42
CA SER A 24 24.68 14.01 5.65
C SER A 24 23.33 14.65 5.95
N SER A 25 23.17 15.96 5.72
CA SER A 25 21.90 16.65 5.97
C SER A 25 20.78 16.15 5.07
N VAL A 26 21.09 15.81 3.81
CA VAL A 26 20.11 15.22 2.88
C VAL A 26 19.66 13.84 3.38
N ILE A 27 20.61 12.99 3.79
CA ILE A 27 20.30 11.66 4.33
C ILE A 27 19.44 11.78 5.59
N ILE A 28 19.84 12.62 6.55
CA ILE A 28 19.13 12.79 7.81
C ILE A 28 17.72 13.34 7.57
N SER A 29 17.56 14.31 6.67
CA SER A 29 16.24 14.89 6.35
C SER A 29 15.31 13.85 5.73
N ASN A 30 15.80 13.05 4.79
CA ASN A 30 15.01 11.96 4.19
C ASN A 30 14.64 10.91 5.25
N PHE A 31 15.62 10.47 6.04
CA PHE A 31 15.39 9.52 7.13
C PHE A 31 14.32 10.05 8.10
N TYR A 32 14.38 11.33 8.47
CA TYR A 32 13.38 11.94 9.34
C TYR A 32 11.97 11.92 8.73
N PHE A 33 11.84 12.29 7.46
CA PHE A 33 10.56 12.32 6.76
C PHE A 33 9.92 10.93 6.67
N PHE A 34 10.68 9.92 6.24
CA PHE A 34 10.16 8.58 6.02
C PHE A 34 9.95 7.79 7.31
N TYR A 35 10.83 7.91 8.32
CA TYR A 35 10.72 7.09 9.52
C TYR A 35 9.90 7.73 10.65
N PHE A 36 9.96 9.05 10.81
CA PHE A 36 9.28 9.73 11.91
C PHE A 36 8.04 10.48 11.46
N LYS A 37 8.14 11.29 10.41
CA LYS A 37 6.99 12.08 9.96
C LYS A 37 5.93 11.18 9.31
N LYS A 38 6.37 10.13 8.61
CA LYS A 38 5.51 9.20 7.86
C LYS A 38 4.46 9.92 7.00
N ASP A 39 4.86 11.07 6.45
CA ASP A 39 3.98 11.97 5.71
C ASP A 39 3.93 11.57 4.23
N TYR A 40 3.55 10.32 4.01
CA TYR A 40 3.35 9.74 2.69
C TYR A 40 2.12 8.85 2.75
N GLU A 41 1.47 8.69 1.61
CA GLU A 41 0.30 7.83 1.49
C GLU A 41 0.72 6.39 1.27
N PHE A 42 -0.05 5.46 1.80
CA PHE A 42 0.08 4.04 1.56
C PHE A 42 -1.29 3.46 1.23
N ILE A 43 -1.27 2.48 0.35
CA ILE A 43 -2.46 1.78 -0.09
C ILE A 43 -2.57 0.51 0.75
N VAL A 44 -3.71 0.34 1.41
CA VAL A 44 -4.05 -0.90 2.11
C VAL A 44 -5.15 -1.62 1.39
N GLU A 45 -5.12 -2.93 1.50
CA GLU A 45 -6.16 -3.80 1.00
C GLU A 45 -6.96 -4.33 2.17
N SER A 46 -8.27 -4.34 2.02
CA SER A 46 -9.17 -4.90 3.01
C SER A 46 -10.20 -5.82 2.40
N PHE A 47 -10.80 -6.67 3.22
CA PHE A 47 -11.95 -7.48 2.86
C PHE A 47 -13.06 -6.61 2.23
N CYS A 48 -13.66 -7.16 1.18
CA CYS A 48 -14.77 -6.52 0.47
C CYS A 48 -15.84 -7.57 0.17
N ASP A 49 -17.10 -7.23 0.47
CA ASP A 49 -18.25 -8.08 0.18
C ASP A 49 -18.86 -7.66 -1.17
N SER A 50 -18.60 -8.47 -2.21
CA SER A 50 -19.07 -8.20 -3.57
C SER A 50 -20.59 -8.31 -3.73
N THR A 51 -21.33 -8.75 -2.70
CA THR A 51 -22.80 -8.71 -2.70
C THR A 51 -23.34 -7.34 -2.33
N LEU A 52 -22.58 -6.53 -1.59
CA LEU A 52 -23.00 -5.23 -1.06
C LEU A 52 -22.39 -4.06 -1.82
N GLU A 53 -21.15 -4.22 -2.30
CA GLU A 53 -20.39 -3.16 -2.96
C GLU A 53 -19.55 -3.69 -4.14
N GLN A 54 -18.98 -2.78 -4.91
CA GLN A 54 -18.01 -3.11 -5.95
C GLN A 54 -16.64 -3.38 -5.32
N CYS A 55 -16.01 -4.50 -5.68
CA CYS A 55 -14.73 -4.95 -5.16
C CYS A 55 -13.73 -5.18 -6.28
N PHE A 56 -12.44 -5.09 -5.94
CA PHE A 56 -11.37 -5.68 -6.72
C PHE A 56 -11.39 -7.20 -6.55
N GLU A 57 -11.14 -7.92 -7.63
CA GLU A 57 -10.95 -9.37 -7.65
C GLU A 57 -9.64 -9.72 -8.35
N ARG A 58 -8.94 -10.70 -7.79
CA ARG A 58 -7.73 -11.29 -8.37
C ARG A 58 -7.74 -12.81 -8.22
N ASP A 59 -7.04 -13.48 -9.12
CA ASP A 59 -6.89 -14.92 -9.09
C ASP A 59 -5.87 -15.35 -8.03
N CYS A 60 -6.35 -15.92 -6.94
CA CYS A 60 -5.54 -16.54 -5.89
C CYS A 60 -5.53 -18.09 -5.97
N THR A 61 -5.83 -18.68 -7.14
CA THR A 61 -5.82 -20.15 -7.32
C THR A 61 -4.45 -20.75 -7.03
N ASN A 62 -3.37 -20.05 -7.40
CA ASN A 62 -2.03 -20.39 -6.97
C ASN A 62 -1.70 -19.65 -5.67
N PRO A 63 -1.51 -20.33 -4.53
CA PRO A 63 -1.27 -19.66 -3.25
C PRO A 63 0.04 -18.86 -3.23
N ASP A 64 1.02 -19.20 -4.06
CA ASP A 64 2.28 -18.46 -4.16
C ASP A 64 2.14 -17.10 -4.86
N ASP A 65 1.05 -16.90 -5.62
CA ASP A 65 0.76 -15.66 -6.34
C ASP A 65 -0.22 -14.74 -5.59
N CYS A 66 -0.78 -15.21 -4.47
CA CYS A 66 -1.70 -14.44 -3.64
C CYS A 66 -0.92 -13.62 -2.59
N PRO A 67 -1.31 -12.36 -2.31
CA PRO A 67 -0.66 -11.59 -1.26
C PRO A 67 -0.83 -12.23 0.11
N ALA A 68 0.01 -11.83 1.07
CA ALA A 68 0.01 -12.40 2.42
C ALA A 68 -1.31 -12.23 3.19
N ASN A 69 -2.14 -11.25 2.81
CA ASN A 69 -3.48 -11.06 3.37
C ASN A 69 -4.50 -12.12 2.91
N GLY A 70 -4.20 -12.86 1.83
CA GLY A 70 -5.05 -13.91 1.28
C GLY A 70 -6.34 -13.44 0.64
N PHE A 71 -6.49 -12.14 0.36
CA PHE A 71 -7.73 -11.60 -0.19
C PHE A 71 -7.80 -11.77 -1.71
N SER A 72 -8.66 -12.66 -2.17
CA SER A 72 -9.04 -12.75 -3.60
C SER A 72 -10.04 -11.67 -4.00
N THR A 73 -10.88 -11.23 -3.05
CA THR A 73 -11.88 -10.16 -3.22
C THR A 73 -11.64 -9.10 -2.16
N PHE A 74 -11.39 -7.86 -2.58
CA PHE A 74 -10.87 -6.82 -1.69
C PHE A 74 -11.23 -5.41 -2.15
N LYS A 75 -11.07 -4.43 -1.26
CA LYS A 75 -11.15 -3.00 -1.53
C LYS A 75 -9.86 -2.32 -1.13
N ARG A 76 -9.58 -1.15 -1.70
CA ARG A 76 -8.38 -0.38 -1.40
C ARG A 76 -8.70 0.96 -0.78
N TYR A 77 -7.87 1.33 0.20
CA TYR A 77 -7.88 2.67 0.79
C TYR A 77 -6.48 3.28 0.65
N SER A 78 -6.42 4.54 0.21
CA SER A 78 -5.26 5.40 0.42
C SER A 78 -5.41 6.10 1.77
N LEU A 79 -4.38 6.03 2.61
CA LEU A 79 -4.34 6.80 3.86
C LEU A 79 -2.92 7.22 4.23
N ASN A 80 -2.78 8.13 5.20
CA ASN A 80 -1.48 8.62 5.64
C ASN A 80 -0.73 7.60 6.48
N ALA A 81 0.52 7.27 6.17
CA ALA A 81 1.30 6.23 6.85
C ALA A 81 1.48 6.42 8.36
N ASN A 82 1.29 7.64 8.86
CA ASN A 82 1.26 7.91 10.30
C ASN A 82 0.00 7.36 10.99
N ASP A 83 -1.09 7.19 10.25
CA ASP A 83 -2.38 6.72 10.75
C ASP A 83 -2.53 5.19 10.70
N PHE A 84 -1.59 4.48 10.05
CA PHE A 84 -1.61 3.01 10.01
C PHE A 84 -1.64 2.35 11.39
N GLN A 85 -1.10 3.02 12.40
CA GLN A 85 -1.10 2.52 13.78
C GLN A 85 -2.50 2.34 14.38
N TYR A 86 -3.54 2.91 13.76
CA TYR A 86 -4.93 2.75 14.16
C TYR A 86 -5.63 1.56 13.47
N CYS A 87 -4.98 0.93 12.48
CA CYS A 87 -5.49 -0.26 11.81
C CYS A 87 -5.21 -1.52 12.63
N GLU A 88 -6.11 -2.50 12.58
CA GLU A 88 -5.99 -3.75 13.33
C GLU A 88 -5.58 -4.88 12.38
N ASN A 89 -4.50 -5.60 12.69
CA ASN A 89 -4.00 -6.71 11.85
C ASN A 89 -3.82 -6.34 10.36
N GLU A 90 -3.34 -5.13 10.08
CA GLU A 90 -3.17 -4.59 8.73
C GLU A 90 -4.48 -4.31 7.97
N ASP A 91 -5.63 -4.49 8.62
CA ASP A 91 -6.96 -4.13 8.13
C ASP A 91 -7.39 -2.77 8.72
N CYS A 92 -7.62 -1.80 7.83
CA CYS A 92 -8.01 -0.44 8.18
C CYS A 92 -9.52 -0.18 8.08
N THR A 93 -10.34 -1.18 7.74
CA THR A 93 -11.79 -1.01 7.46
C THR A 93 -12.49 -0.27 8.57
N LEU A 94 -12.37 -0.77 9.81
CA LEU A 94 -13.06 -0.18 10.95
C LEU A 94 -12.57 1.24 11.23
N ALA A 95 -11.29 1.52 11.07
CA ALA A 95 -10.72 2.84 11.32
C ALA A 95 -11.17 3.85 10.26
N CYS A 96 -11.25 3.43 8.99
CA CYS A 96 -11.76 4.25 7.90
C CYS A 96 -13.28 4.49 8.00
N GLU A 97 -14.07 3.43 8.21
CA GLU A 97 -15.54 3.51 8.27
C GLU A 97 -16.05 4.25 9.52
N SER A 98 -15.27 4.24 10.61
CA SER A 98 -15.60 5.01 11.83
C SER A 98 -15.11 6.46 11.81
N GLU A 99 -14.50 6.92 10.70
CA GLU A 99 -13.88 8.25 10.57
C GLU A 99 -12.83 8.53 11.67
N GLN A 100 -12.23 7.48 12.25
CA GLN A 100 -11.15 7.62 13.21
C GLN A 100 -9.89 8.18 12.55
N ILE A 101 -9.71 7.87 11.27
CA ILE A 101 -8.62 8.31 10.40
C ILE A 101 -9.18 8.75 9.05
N GLU A 102 -8.44 9.58 8.32
CA GLU A 102 -8.82 10.00 6.97
C GLU A 102 -8.38 8.93 5.96
N CYS A 103 -9.34 8.33 5.27
CA CYS A 103 -9.12 7.34 4.21
C CYS A 103 -9.81 7.78 2.93
N GLU A 104 -9.12 7.65 1.81
CA GLU A 104 -9.71 7.78 0.48
C GLU A 104 -9.89 6.38 -0.12
N GLN A 105 -11.14 5.97 -0.35
CA GLN A 105 -11.41 4.71 -1.05
C GLN A 105 -10.99 4.85 -2.52
N ILE A 106 -10.15 3.93 -2.98
CA ILE A 106 -9.73 3.88 -4.38
C ILE A 106 -10.81 3.10 -5.15
N GLU A 107 -11.42 3.77 -6.12
CA GLU A 107 -12.44 3.17 -6.99
C GLU A 107 -11.85 2.01 -7.80
N CYS A 108 -12.66 0.97 -7.99
CA CYS A 108 -12.23 -0.18 -8.77
C CYS A 108 -12.24 0.15 -10.25
N GLU A 109 -11.05 0.31 -10.81
CA GLU A 109 -10.83 0.36 -12.25
C GLU A 109 -10.14 -0.95 -12.69
N PRO A 110 -10.68 -1.67 -13.69
CA PRO A 110 -10.08 -2.92 -14.15
C PRO A 110 -8.69 -2.66 -14.74
N ASP A 111 -7.68 -3.34 -14.21
CA ASP A 111 -6.29 -3.19 -14.62
C ASP A 111 -5.74 -4.51 -15.20
N PRO A 112 -5.60 -4.60 -16.54
CA PRO A 112 -5.11 -5.80 -17.19
C PRO A 112 -3.61 -6.06 -16.96
N GLU A 113 -2.84 -5.08 -16.48
CA GLU A 113 -1.41 -5.26 -16.15
C GLU A 113 -1.24 -6.02 -14.84
N PHE A 114 -2.11 -5.78 -13.86
CA PHE A 114 -2.09 -6.44 -12.55
C PHE A 114 -3.01 -7.66 -12.46
N GLY A 115 -3.78 -7.95 -13.51
CA GLY A 115 -4.70 -9.09 -13.54
C GLY A 115 -5.91 -8.92 -12.61
N GLU A 116 -6.26 -7.67 -12.33
CA GLU A 116 -7.32 -7.31 -11.41
C GLU A 116 -8.59 -6.96 -12.18
N ASN A 117 -9.71 -7.49 -11.72
CA ASN A 117 -11.01 -7.20 -12.29
C ASN A 117 -11.93 -6.59 -11.23
N CYS A 118 -13.03 -5.99 -11.66
CA CYS A 118 -14.00 -5.38 -10.76
C CYS A 118 -15.29 -6.18 -10.74
N THR A 119 -15.83 -6.45 -9.55
CA THR A 119 -17.18 -7.00 -9.41
C THR A 119 -18.22 -5.90 -9.50
N SER A 120 -19.38 -6.25 -10.03
CA SER A 120 -20.58 -5.44 -9.82
C SER A 120 -21.31 -5.98 -8.59
N PRO A 121 -21.88 -5.12 -7.73
CA PRO A 121 -22.74 -5.58 -6.65
C PRO A 121 -23.90 -6.39 -7.23
N VAL A 122 -24.24 -7.50 -6.58
CA VAL A 122 -25.39 -8.33 -6.99
C VAL A 122 -26.66 -7.53 -6.72
N SER A 123 -27.12 -6.76 -7.71
CA SER A 123 -28.46 -6.20 -7.68
C SER A 123 -29.46 -7.35 -7.58
N GLU A 124 -30.40 -7.30 -6.62
CA GLU A 124 -31.53 -8.25 -6.44
C GLU A 124 -32.48 -8.32 -7.66
N SER A 125 -31.96 -8.65 -8.83
CA SER A 125 -32.74 -8.88 -10.05
C SER A 125 -32.16 -10.03 -10.86
N GLU A 126 -31.79 -11.13 -10.20
CA GLU A 126 -31.87 -12.45 -10.82
C GLU A 126 -33.18 -13.09 -10.37
N SER A 127 -34.27 -12.73 -11.05
CA SER A 127 -35.50 -13.50 -11.01
C SER A 127 -35.20 -14.88 -11.61
N ILE A 128 -35.13 -15.89 -10.74
CA ILE A 128 -35.15 -17.30 -11.11
C ILE A 128 -36.39 -17.53 -11.98
N SER A 129 -36.20 -17.73 -13.29
CA SER A 129 -37.24 -18.26 -14.17
C SER A 129 -37.34 -19.76 -13.92
N GLU A 130 -38.27 -20.15 -13.07
CA GLU A 130 -38.69 -21.53 -12.86
C GLU A 130 -39.44 -22.00 -14.13
N GLU A 131 -38.76 -22.75 -15.01
CA GLU A 131 -39.36 -23.42 -16.16
C GLU A 131 -40.16 -24.63 -15.65
N VAL A 132 -41.46 -24.44 -15.45
CA VAL A 132 -42.42 -25.54 -15.23
C VAL A 132 -42.60 -26.26 -16.56
N VAL A 133 -41.98 -27.43 -16.69
CA VAL A 133 -42.30 -28.41 -17.74
C VAL A 133 -43.57 -29.14 -17.32
N GLU A 134 -44.72 -28.75 -17.87
CA GLU A 134 -45.92 -29.60 -17.87
C GLU A 134 -45.77 -30.65 -18.98
N GLU A 135 -45.70 -31.93 -18.57
CA GLU A 135 -45.93 -33.07 -19.45
C GLU A 135 -47.44 -33.32 -19.57
N GLU A 136 -47.97 -33.28 -20.80
CA GLU A 136 -49.12 -34.10 -21.24
C GLU A 136 -48.86 -34.69 -22.63
#